data_AF-B1M0L0-F1
#
_entry.id   AF-B1M0L0-F1
#
_cell.length_a   1.000
_cell.length_b   1.000
_cell.length_c   1.000
_cell.angle_alpha   90.00
_cell.angle_beta   90.00
_cell.angle_gamma   90.00
#
_symmetry.space_group_name_H-M   'P 1'
#
loop_
_entity.id
_entity.type
_entity.pdbx_description
1 polymer ?
#
loop_
_entity_poly.entity_id
_entity_poly.type
_entity_poly.pdbx_seq_one_letter_code
_entity_poly.pdbx_strand_id
1 'polypeptide(L)'
;MTDAAVRSPEAAIGPWNPGVRSDLPSAFVPLVTVYRPEHVETPLRDALDLSDLCGLPARQLTRFRAGRLVVHEVLIRVMSDLSVPVGAVYADLGVNFRAIVTTILREGIEPRLGEIETALAGIRAEADAVLAREVAAILDDRPPPPPEPRWLDRLLGRRPPALEAPREDLATRALRHLETWQRRAAEAGDALEIAACEALRAVVAGLIARQNTVIRDAALLRTIAGTLVSNGYGSRRIGEQIEPWIDAVVEAQRYRRLAPQDHPVVMNVKGASASGKSTIRPYQLGLARRLGMAWSDFAVITPDVWRKYLLDYDSLGEASRYAGTLTGYEVEIIDMKLDRYVTRKAAERRISNLLIDRFRFDSFQAEAGSDGGGQLLTRFGDRVYMQFMVTPPADTVERAWKRGELFGRYKAVEDLLAHNLEAYTGMPRLFFNWALARDKQVVCEFLDNSVPLGERPRTIAFWADGILNILDVKGLIDIDRFRKVDIFARGPEAVFKGADLSAAANTNFLRECLRRMATVRFVQAETGRAILRLDRGRITALDRDTLAAVKAGPDWEAACAAIGFPADPSSIPTLEETLHPADAPTLGAWGPIPAAGQTE
;
A
#
# COMPACT_ATOMS: atom_id res chain seq x y z
N MET A 1 11.17 50.52 -14.24
CA MET A 1 12.42 50.34 -13.47
C MET A 1 12.58 48.86 -13.23
N THR A 2 13.62 48.31 -13.85
CA THR A 2 13.99 46.90 -13.87
C THR A 2 14.47 46.47 -12.50
N ASP A 3 13.68 45.66 -11.81
CA ASP A 3 14.17 44.89 -10.67
C ASP A 3 14.76 43.59 -11.24
N ALA A 4 16.07 43.62 -11.45
CA ALA A 4 16.83 42.45 -11.83
C ALA A 4 16.74 41.47 -10.66
N ALA A 5 15.85 40.49 -10.79
CA ALA A 5 15.79 39.34 -9.91
C ALA A 5 17.21 38.79 -9.75
N VAL A 6 17.76 38.95 -8.54
CA VAL A 6 18.96 38.27 -8.10
C VAL A 6 18.64 36.78 -8.20
N ARG A 7 18.95 36.19 -9.36
CA ARG A 7 19.02 34.74 -9.50
C ARG A 7 20.14 34.30 -8.56
N SER A 8 19.76 33.90 -7.35
CA SER A 8 20.61 33.06 -6.52
C SER A 8 21.13 31.94 -7.42
N PRO A 9 22.43 31.61 -7.39
CA PRO A 9 22.97 30.55 -8.25
C PRO A 9 22.11 29.31 -8.02
N GLU A 10 21.48 28.84 -9.09
CA GLU A 10 20.61 27.67 -9.07
C GLU A 10 21.43 26.56 -8.42
N ALA A 11 21.02 26.12 -7.22
CA ALA A 11 21.78 25.16 -6.46
C ALA A 11 22.06 23.95 -7.35
N ALA A 12 23.30 23.47 -7.35
CA ALA A 12 23.70 22.37 -8.22
C ALA A 12 22.75 21.18 -8.02
N ILE A 13 22.35 20.58 -9.14
CA ILE A 13 21.50 19.39 -9.14
C ILE A 13 22.28 18.24 -8.49
N GLY A 14 21.65 17.53 -7.57
CA GLY A 14 22.24 16.40 -6.86
C GLY A 14 21.25 15.71 -5.94
N PRO A 15 21.71 14.77 -5.09
CA PRO A 15 20.82 13.94 -4.27
C PRO A 15 19.94 14.75 -3.31
N TRP A 16 20.49 15.81 -2.72
CA TRP A 16 19.79 16.69 -1.79
C TRP A 16 19.11 17.89 -2.47
N ASN A 17 19.20 17.97 -3.80
CA ASN A 17 18.49 18.93 -4.64
C ASN A 17 18.22 18.32 -6.02
N PRO A 18 17.23 17.41 -6.14
CA PRO A 18 17.02 16.64 -7.36
C PRO A 18 16.41 17.45 -8.52
N GLY A 19 16.10 18.74 -8.31
CA GLY A 19 15.36 19.57 -9.26
C GLY A 19 13.88 19.18 -9.37
N VAL A 20 13.34 18.48 -8.37
CA VAL A 20 11.91 18.22 -8.21
C VAL A 20 11.46 18.67 -6.83
N ARG A 21 10.20 19.10 -6.74
CA ARG A 21 9.53 19.54 -5.52
C ARG A 21 8.38 18.57 -5.22
N SER A 22 7.97 18.50 -3.97
CA SER A 22 6.84 17.66 -3.51
C SER A 22 5.56 18.06 -4.26
N ASP A 23 5.31 19.36 -4.36
CA ASP A 23 4.24 19.91 -5.19
C ASP A 23 4.61 19.88 -6.67
N LEU A 24 3.69 19.33 -7.48
CA LEU A 24 3.79 19.36 -8.93
C LEU A 24 3.58 20.81 -9.44
N PRO A 25 4.52 21.38 -10.21
CA PRO A 25 4.32 22.68 -10.84
C PRO A 25 3.02 22.74 -11.63
N SER A 26 2.28 23.84 -11.52
CA SER A 26 0.97 24.01 -12.17
C SER A 26 1.01 23.77 -13.69
N ALA A 27 2.11 24.16 -14.34
CA ALA A 27 2.36 23.92 -15.76
C ALA A 27 2.38 22.43 -16.15
N PHE A 28 2.71 21.53 -15.22
CA PHE A 28 2.79 20.09 -15.47
C PHE A 28 1.52 19.34 -15.03
N VAL A 29 0.58 19.98 -14.33
CA VAL A 29 -0.68 19.34 -13.91
C VAL A 29 -1.46 18.75 -15.10
N PRO A 30 -1.58 19.40 -16.27
CA PRO A 30 -2.24 18.80 -17.43
C PRO A 30 -1.56 17.52 -17.96
N LEU A 31 -0.29 17.28 -17.64
CA LEU A 31 0.46 16.09 -18.07
C LEU A 31 0.19 14.89 -17.16
N VAL A 32 -0.47 15.07 -16.02
CA VAL A 32 -0.85 13.97 -15.13
C VAL A 32 -1.78 13.05 -15.91
N THR A 33 -1.44 11.77 -15.93
CA THR A 33 -2.16 10.72 -16.69
C THR A 33 -3.67 10.73 -16.53
N VAL A 34 -4.19 10.94 -15.32
CA VAL A 34 -5.64 10.99 -15.05
C VAL A 34 -6.35 12.27 -15.54
N TYR A 35 -5.61 13.23 -16.08
CA TYR A 35 -6.13 14.51 -16.62
C TYR A 35 -5.91 14.66 -18.13
N ARG A 36 -5.19 13.72 -18.75
CA ARG A 36 -4.88 13.75 -20.18
C ARG A 36 -6.14 13.46 -21.02
N PRO A 37 -6.49 14.31 -22.01
CA PRO A 37 -7.73 14.18 -22.79
C PRO A 37 -7.85 12.87 -23.59
N GLU A 38 -6.73 12.24 -23.91
CA GLU A 38 -6.65 10.90 -24.52
C GLU A 38 -7.04 9.76 -23.55
N HIS A 39 -7.08 10.01 -22.24
CA HIS A 39 -7.35 8.99 -21.22
C HIS A 39 -8.70 9.19 -20.55
N VAL A 40 -9.16 10.45 -20.47
CA VAL A 40 -10.40 10.82 -19.79
C VAL A 40 -11.33 11.63 -20.68
N GLU A 41 -12.61 11.60 -20.34
CA GLU A 41 -13.67 12.38 -20.99
C GLU A 41 -13.91 13.70 -20.26
N THR A 42 -13.67 13.73 -18.94
CA THR A 42 -13.81 14.94 -18.12
C THR A 42 -12.60 15.87 -18.31
N PRO A 43 -12.79 17.12 -18.78
CA PRO A 43 -11.72 18.11 -18.81
C PRO A 43 -11.14 18.39 -17.42
N LEU A 44 -9.84 18.69 -17.34
CA LEU A 44 -9.17 19.01 -16.08
C LEU A 44 -9.87 20.14 -15.31
N ARG A 45 -10.29 21.20 -16.01
CA ARG A 45 -10.99 22.33 -15.40
C ARG A 45 -12.26 21.87 -14.68
N ASP A 46 -13.08 21.09 -15.36
CA ASP A 46 -14.34 20.59 -14.79
C ASP A 46 -14.07 19.68 -13.59
N ALA A 47 -13.05 18.83 -13.64
CA ALA A 47 -12.67 17.99 -12.50
C ALA A 47 -12.23 18.81 -11.27
N LEU A 48 -11.52 19.93 -11.47
CA LEU A 48 -11.14 20.85 -10.39
C LEU A 48 -12.37 21.60 -9.84
N ASP A 49 -13.22 22.13 -10.71
CA ASP A 49 -14.45 22.84 -10.30
C ASP A 49 -15.39 21.91 -9.50
N LEU A 50 -15.54 20.66 -9.94
CA LEU A 50 -16.30 19.64 -9.21
C LEU A 50 -15.64 19.27 -7.87
N SER A 51 -14.31 19.18 -7.82
CA SER A 51 -13.56 18.90 -6.59
C SER A 51 -13.78 19.99 -5.56
N ASP A 52 -13.75 21.26 -5.97
CA ASP A 52 -13.99 22.39 -5.09
C ASP A 52 -15.43 22.42 -4.56
N LEU A 53 -16.39 22.03 -5.40
CA LEU A 53 -17.80 21.94 -5.05
C LEU A 53 -18.09 20.83 -4.03
N CYS A 54 -17.72 19.58 -4.35
CA CYS A 54 -18.14 18.40 -3.60
C CYS A 54 -17.10 17.88 -2.60
N GLY A 55 -15.89 18.44 -2.56
CA GLY A 55 -14.84 18.03 -1.64
C GLY A 55 -14.18 16.68 -1.95
N LEU A 56 -14.65 15.94 -2.96
CA LEU A 56 -13.96 14.74 -3.44
C LEU A 56 -12.71 15.15 -4.24
N PRO A 57 -11.60 14.39 -4.17
CA PRO A 57 -10.40 14.72 -4.93
C PRO A 57 -10.65 14.73 -6.45
N ALA A 58 -10.16 15.74 -7.17
CA ALA A 58 -10.29 15.87 -8.63
C ALA A 58 -9.94 14.57 -9.40
N ARG A 59 -8.92 13.82 -8.95
CA ARG A 59 -8.52 12.53 -9.55
C ARG A 59 -9.59 11.43 -9.50
N GLN A 60 -10.56 11.53 -8.60
CA GLN A 60 -11.70 10.60 -8.52
C GLN A 60 -12.85 11.04 -9.44
N LEU A 61 -12.88 12.33 -9.79
CA LEU A 61 -13.95 12.99 -10.56
C LEU A 61 -13.69 13.00 -12.07
N THR A 62 -12.59 12.39 -12.52
CA THR A 62 -12.28 12.26 -13.94
C THR A 62 -12.84 10.97 -14.51
N ARG A 63 -13.75 11.06 -15.47
CA ARG A 63 -14.36 9.88 -16.11
C ARG A 63 -13.41 9.28 -17.14
N PHE A 64 -12.91 8.08 -16.91
CA PHE A 64 -12.01 7.41 -17.85
C PHE A 64 -12.74 6.94 -19.12
N ARG A 65 -12.00 6.99 -20.24
CA ARG A 65 -12.42 6.34 -21.50
C ARG A 65 -12.33 4.83 -21.38
N ALA A 66 -13.14 4.11 -22.17
CA ALA A 66 -13.16 2.64 -22.18
C ALA A 66 -11.77 2.02 -22.41
N GLY A 67 -11.03 2.52 -23.41
CA GLY A 67 -9.67 2.05 -23.71
C GLY A 67 -8.69 2.19 -22.55
N ARG A 68 -8.83 3.22 -21.70
CA ARG A 68 -7.98 3.37 -20.50
C ARG A 68 -8.39 2.43 -19.38
N LEU A 69 -9.70 2.21 -19.19
CA LEU A 69 -10.20 1.20 -18.25
C LEU A 69 -9.73 -0.21 -18.64
N VAL A 70 -9.72 -0.55 -19.93
CA VAL A 70 -9.16 -1.80 -20.45
C VAL A 70 -7.69 -1.95 -20.03
N VAL A 71 -6.87 -0.91 -20.22
CA VAL A 71 -5.46 -0.93 -19.78
C VAL A 71 -5.37 -1.25 -18.29
N HIS A 72 -6.17 -0.61 -17.44
CA HIS A 72 -6.19 -0.91 -16.00
C HIS A 72 -6.48 -2.39 -15.73
N GLU A 73 -7.50 -2.96 -16.36
CA GLU A 73 -7.89 -4.35 -16.12
C GLU A 73 -6.82 -5.32 -16.64
N VAL A 74 -6.21 -5.09 -17.81
CA VAL A 74 -5.12 -5.95 -18.33
C VAL A 74 -3.89 -5.90 -17.41
N LEU A 75 -3.48 -4.71 -16.93
CA LEU A 75 -2.37 -4.57 -15.99
C LEU A 75 -2.60 -5.38 -14.71
N ILE A 76 -3.84 -5.43 -14.23
CA ILE A 76 -4.24 -6.21 -13.04
C ILE A 76 -4.15 -7.72 -13.32
N ARG A 77 -4.69 -8.22 -14.43
CA ARG A 77 -4.66 -9.67 -14.76
C ARG A 77 -3.23 -10.15 -14.96
N VAL A 78 -2.41 -9.40 -15.70
CA VAL A 78 -1.00 -9.79 -15.93
C VAL A 78 -0.23 -9.85 -14.61
N MET A 79 -0.47 -8.91 -13.68
CA MET A 79 0.22 -8.90 -12.39
C MET A 79 -0.24 -10.01 -11.42
N SER A 80 -1.53 -10.37 -11.46
CA SER A 80 -2.14 -11.23 -10.45
C SER A 80 -2.41 -12.66 -10.90
N ASP A 81 -2.50 -12.93 -12.20
CA ASP A 81 -2.86 -14.25 -12.76
C ASP A 81 -1.74 -14.91 -13.57
N LEU A 82 -0.73 -14.14 -13.99
CA LEU A 82 0.36 -14.65 -14.82
C LEU A 82 1.70 -14.64 -14.07
N SER A 83 2.51 -15.64 -14.37
CA SER A 83 3.90 -15.69 -13.94
C SER A 83 4.75 -14.85 -14.90
N VAL A 84 5.23 -13.70 -14.44
CA VAL A 84 6.08 -12.80 -15.24
C VAL A 84 7.55 -13.07 -14.94
N PRO A 85 8.37 -13.43 -15.94
CA PRO A 85 9.79 -13.65 -15.73
C PRO A 85 10.49 -12.39 -15.22
N VAL A 86 11.22 -12.52 -14.11
CA VAL A 86 11.95 -11.40 -13.50
C VAL A 86 13.20 -11.02 -14.29
N GLY A 87 13.73 -11.94 -15.12
CA GLY A 87 14.97 -11.78 -15.90
C GLY A 87 16.24 -11.83 -15.04
N ALA A 88 17.38 -11.43 -15.62
CA ALA A 88 18.68 -11.42 -14.96
C ALA A 88 18.88 -10.16 -14.11
N VAL A 89 18.31 -9.03 -14.56
CA VAL A 89 18.32 -7.77 -13.83
C VAL A 89 16.91 -7.27 -13.54
N TYR A 90 16.73 -6.50 -12.47
CA TYR A 90 15.42 -6.01 -12.03
C TYR A 90 14.62 -5.30 -13.13
N ALA A 91 15.29 -4.58 -14.04
CA ALA A 91 14.64 -3.88 -15.14
C ALA A 91 13.87 -4.84 -16.08
N ASP A 92 14.30 -6.09 -16.18
CA ASP A 92 13.73 -7.10 -17.08
C ASP A 92 12.30 -7.46 -16.68
N LEU A 93 11.98 -7.52 -15.37
CA LEU A 93 10.60 -7.73 -14.92
C LEU A 93 9.67 -6.69 -15.56
N GLY A 94 10.07 -5.41 -15.54
CA GLY A 94 9.28 -4.35 -16.13
C GLY A 94 9.19 -4.46 -17.66
N VAL A 95 10.25 -4.88 -18.32
CA VAL A 95 10.27 -5.10 -19.79
C VAL A 95 9.35 -6.24 -20.18
N ASN A 96 9.51 -7.41 -19.55
CA ASN A 96 8.69 -8.61 -19.80
C ASN A 96 7.22 -8.35 -19.50
N PHE A 97 6.93 -7.66 -18.39
CA PHE A 97 5.57 -7.28 -18.02
C PHE A 97 4.92 -6.43 -19.12
N ARG A 98 5.60 -5.37 -19.58
CA ARG A 98 5.06 -4.51 -20.65
C ARG A 98 4.88 -5.28 -21.96
N ALA A 99 5.81 -6.16 -22.32
CA ALA A 99 5.70 -6.97 -23.53
C ALA A 99 4.46 -7.89 -23.52
N ILE A 100 4.18 -8.55 -22.40
CA ILE A 100 2.98 -9.38 -22.22
C ILE A 100 1.71 -8.53 -22.33
N VAL A 101 1.66 -7.39 -21.63
CA VAL A 101 0.52 -6.47 -21.65
C VAL A 101 0.25 -5.95 -23.08
N THR A 102 1.28 -5.50 -23.79
CA THR A 102 1.16 -5.02 -25.18
C THR A 102 0.64 -6.11 -26.10
N THR A 103 1.14 -7.34 -25.96
CA THR A 103 0.71 -8.48 -26.78
C THR A 103 -0.78 -8.79 -26.55
N ILE A 104 -1.20 -8.87 -25.28
CA ILE A 104 -2.61 -9.09 -24.91
C ILE A 104 -3.51 -8.00 -25.46
N LEU A 105 -3.12 -6.73 -25.32
CA LEU A 105 -3.93 -5.62 -25.81
C LEU A 105 -4.07 -5.64 -27.33
N ARG A 106 -2.96 -5.81 -28.06
CA ARG A 106 -2.93 -5.82 -29.53
C ARG A 106 -3.70 -7.00 -30.12
N GLU A 107 -3.46 -8.21 -29.63
CA GLU A 107 -4.01 -9.43 -30.24
C GLU A 107 -5.39 -9.80 -29.69
N GLY A 108 -5.60 -9.58 -28.40
CA GLY A 108 -6.82 -9.97 -27.71
C GLY A 108 -7.90 -8.90 -27.73
N ILE A 109 -7.54 -7.63 -27.56
CA ILE A 109 -8.49 -6.58 -27.17
C ILE A 109 -8.75 -5.55 -28.26
N GLU A 110 -7.72 -5.04 -28.93
CA GLU A 110 -7.82 -3.98 -29.94
C GLU A 110 -8.85 -4.30 -31.05
N PRO A 111 -8.94 -5.54 -31.59
CA PRO A 111 -9.95 -5.88 -32.60
C PRO A 111 -11.40 -5.78 -32.10
N ARG A 112 -11.62 -5.78 -30.78
CA ARG A 112 -12.92 -5.84 -30.12
C ARG A 112 -13.22 -4.60 -29.27
N LEU A 113 -12.45 -3.53 -29.44
CA LEU A 113 -12.58 -2.33 -28.60
C LEU A 113 -13.98 -1.69 -28.72
N GLY A 114 -14.60 -1.71 -29.89
CA GLY A 114 -15.96 -1.19 -30.10
C GLY A 114 -17.04 -1.94 -29.30
N GLU A 115 -16.85 -3.25 -29.05
CA GLU A 115 -17.76 -4.03 -28.20
C GLU A 115 -17.66 -3.59 -26.73
N ILE A 116 -16.45 -3.27 -26.27
CA ILE A 116 -16.19 -2.78 -24.92
C ILE A 116 -16.80 -1.39 -24.72
N GLU A 117 -16.62 -0.49 -25.70
CA GLU A 117 -17.20 0.85 -25.67
C GLU A 117 -18.73 0.80 -25.60
N THR A 118 -19.35 -0.07 -26.40
CA THR A 118 -20.80 -0.30 -26.38
C THR A 118 -21.28 -0.85 -25.04
N ALA A 119 -20.57 -1.85 -24.49
CA ALA A 119 -20.90 -2.41 -23.18
C ALA A 119 -20.79 -1.37 -22.05
N LEU A 120 -19.73 -0.56 -22.05
CA LEU A 120 -19.57 0.50 -21.05
C LEU A 120 -20.66 1.57 -21.17
N ALA A 121 -21.06 1.93 -22.39
CA ALA A 121 -22.16 2.87 -22.61
C ALA A 121 -23.49 2.32 -22.06
N GLY A 122 -23.78 1.04 -22.27
CA GLY A 122 -24.95 0.36 -21.69
C GLY A 122 -24.95 0.40 -20.15
N ILE A 123 -23.82 0.02 -19.53
CA ILE A 123 -23.66 0.08 -18.06
C ILE A 123 -23.86 1.50 -17.53
N ARG A 124 -23.34 2.51 -18.23
CA ARG A 124 -23.51 3.92 -17.84
C ARG A 124 -24.98 4.35 -17.91
N ALA A 125 -25.73 3.92 -18.92
CA ALA A 125 -27.16 4.22 -19.05
C ALA A 125 -27.99 3.55 -17.96
N GLU A 126 -27.70 2.28 -17.64
CA GLU A 126 -28.36 1.57 -16.54
C GLU A 126 -28.07 2.23 -15.18
N ALA A 127 -26.80 2.58 -14.92
CA ALA A 127 -26.39 3.28 -13.71
C ALA A 127 -27.10 4.62 -13.56
N ASP A 128 -27.19 5.39 -14.66
CA ASP A 128 -27.85 6.70 -14.66
C ASP A 128 -29.37 6.57 -14.40
N ALA A 129 -30.03 5.53 -14.91
CA ALA A 129 -31.44 5.26 -14.61
C ALA A 129 -31.67 4.94 -13.12
N VAL A 130 -30.81 4.11 -12.52
CA VAL A 130 -30.83 3.82 -11.08
C VAL A 130 -30.60 5.09 -10.26
N LEU A 131 -29.55 5.85 -10.59
CA LEU A 131 -29.23 7.10 -9.89
C LEU A 131 -30.35 8.15 -10.05
N ALA A 132 -30.97 8.26 -11.22
CA ALA A 132 -32.08 9.18 -11.44
C ALA A 132 -33.26 8.89 -10.51
N ARG A 133 -33.62 7.61 -10.36
CA ARG A 133 -34.70 7.18 -9.46
C ARG A 133 -34.40 7.51 -8.01
N GLU A 134 -33.19 7.18 -7.54
CA GLU A 134 -32.83 7.34 -6.12
C GLU A 134 -32.56 8.81 -5.75
N VAL A 135 -31.95 9.60 -6.65
CA VAL A 135 -31.76 11.04 -6.45
C VAL A 135 -33.12 11.75 -6.43
N ALA A 136 -34.07 11.38 -7.29
CA ALA A 136 -35.42 11.93 -7.24
C ALA A 136 -36.11 11.65 -5.90
N ALA A 137 -35.96 10.43 -5.36
CA ALA A 137 -36.49 10.08 -4.04
C ALA A 137 -35.86 10.89 -2.89
N ILE A 138 -34.54 11.14 -2.96
CA ILE A 138 -33.84 11.97 -1.97
C ILE A 138 -34.32 13.42 -2.02
N LEU A 139 -34.57 13.95 -3.22
CA LEU A 139 -34.96 15.35 -3.44
C LEU A 139 -36.47 15.60 -3.28
N ASP A 140 -37.30 14.56 -3.29
CA ASP A 140 -38.74 14.69 -3.09
C ASP A 140 -39.03 15.27 -1.69
N ASP A 141 -39.72 16.40 -1.65
CA ASP A 141 -40.03 17.18 -0.45
C ASP A 141 -41.53 17.08 -0.09
N ARG A 142 -42.24 16.11 -0.67
CA ARG A 142 -43.66 15.91 -0.41
C ARG A 142 -43.86 15.51 1.05
N PRO A 143 -44.71 16.24 1.81
CA PRO A 143 -45.06 15.82 3.16
C PRO A 143 -45.76 14.46 3.11
N PRO A 144 -45.56 13.59 4.12
CA PRO A 144 -46.28 12.33 4.20
C PRO A 144 -47.80 12.61 4.18
N PRO A 145 -48.59 11.74 3.53
CA PRO A 145 -50.04 11.93 3.49
C PRO A 145 -50.59 12.03 4.92
N PRO A 146 -51.55 12.94 5.19
CA PRO A 146 -52.10 13.09 6.52
C PRO A 146 -52.71 11.76 6.99
N PRO A 147 -52.58 11.41 8.29
CA PRO A 147 -53.14 10.17 8.81
C PRO A 147 -54.66 10.13 8.55
N GLU A 148 -55.18 8.97 8.14
CA GLU A 148 -56.62 8.83 7.93
C GLU A 148 -57.37 9.11 9.24
N PRO A 149 -58.41 9.97 9.22
CA PRO A 149 -59.16 10.32 10.42
C PRO A 149 -59.85 9.08 10.99
N ARG A 150 -59.72 8.86 12.30
CA ARG A 150 -60.38 7.75 12.99
C ARG A 150 -61.90 7.95 12.89
N TRP A 151 -62.66 6.85 12.91
CA TRP A 151 -64.12 6.87 12.71
C TRP A 151 -64.87 7.81 13.67
N LEU A 152 -64.40 7.95 14.92
CA LEU A 152 -64.93 8.88 15.93
C LEU A 152 -64.64 10.35 15.59
N ASP A 153 -63.50 10.65 14.97
CA ASP A 153 -63.12 12.01 14.57
C ASP A 153 -63.97 12.51 13.38
N ARG A 154 -64.38 11.59 12.49
CA ARG A 154 -65.35 11.86 11.41
C ARG A 154 -66.75 12.18 11.95
N LEU A 155 -67.18 11.52 13.03
CA LEU A 155 -68.49 11.71 13.67
C LEU A 155 -68.60 13.01 14.49
N LEU A 156 -67.49 13.48 15.05
CA LEU A 156 -67.43 14.68 15.91
C LEU A 156 -67.01 15.95 15.16
N GLY A 157 -66.79 15.90 13.84
CA GLY A 157 -66.34 17.04 13.05
C GLY A 157 -64.95 17.58 13.46
N ARG A 158 -64.15 16.76 14.16
CA ARG A 158 -62.83 17.18 14.68
C ARG A 158 -61.77 16.95 13.61
N ARG A 159 -61.17 18.04 13.12
CA ARG A 159 -59.96 17.96 12.29
C ARG A 159 -58.79 17.54 13.19
N PRO A 160 -58.06 16.45 12.88
CA PRO A 160 -56.83 16.16 13.60
C PRO A 160 -55.88 17.37 13.45
N PRO A 161 -55.18 17.77 14.51
CA PRO A 161 -54.18 18.84 14.40
C PRO A 161 -53.15 18.41 13.35
N ALA A 162 -52.82 19.31 12.42
CA ALA A 162 -51.71 19.09 11.51
C ALA A 162 -50.45 18.96 12.37
N LEU A 163 -49.98 17.74 12.58
CA LEU A 163 -48.66 17.49 13.11
C LEU A 163 -47.69 18.02 12.06
N GLU A 164 -47.15 19.22 12.29
CA GLU A 164 -45.95 19.67 11.59
C GLU A 164 -44.86 18.68 11.98
N ALA A 165 -44.64 17.68 11.11
CA ALA A 165 -43.48 16.81 11.24
C ALA A 165 -42.24 17.72 11.28
N PRO A 166 -41.27 17.46 12.17
CA PRO A 166 -40.03 18.21 12.18
C PRO A 166 -39.47 18.22 10.75
N ARG A 167 -39.18 19.39 10.20
CA ARG A 167 -38.52 19.51 8.90
C ARG A 167 -37.14 18.88 9.04
N GLU A 168 -37.03 17.62 8.65
CA GLU A 168 -35.74 16.93 8.52
C GLU A 168 -34.92 17.67 7.46
N ASP A 169 -33.66 17.98 7.78
CA ASP A 169 -32.78 18.59 6.80
C ASP A 169 -32.49 17.61 5.64
N LEU A 170 -32.12 18.16 4.49
CA LEU A 170 -31.90 17.35 3.29
C LEU A 170 -30.73 16.36 3.46
N ALA A 171 -29.72 16.73 4.27
CA ALA A 171 -28.53 15.92 4.50
C ALA A 171 -28.87 14.64 5.27
N THR A 172 -29.60 14.76 6.38
CA THR A 172 -30.07 13.65 7.22
C THR A 172 -31.00 12.75 6.43
N ARG A 173 -31.95 13.34 5.69
CA ARG A 173 -32.83 12.60 4.80
C ARG A 173 -32.06 11.79 3.76
N ALA A 174 -31.07 12.40 3.10
CA ALA A 174 -30.26 11.73 2.09
C ALA A 174 -29.47 10.56 2.69
N LEU A 175 -28.80 10.74 3.83
CA LEU A 175 -28.03 9.67 4.48
C LEU A 175 -28.92 8.50 4.92
N ARG A 176 -30.08 8.78 5.51
CA ARG A 176 -31.07 7.76 5.90
C ARG A 176 -31.62 6.99 4.71
N HIS A 177 -31.91 7.69 3.61
CA HIS A 177 -32.33 7.06 2.35
C HIS A 177 -31.24 6.13 1.81
N LEU A 178 -30.00 6.60 1.76
CA LEU A 178 -28.84 5.82 1.30
C LEU A 178 -28.58 4.59 2.17
N GLU A 179 -28.79 4.64 3.49
CA GLU A 179 -28.69 3.46 4.37
C GLU A 179 -29.78 2.43 4.09
N THR A 180 -31.00 2.89 3.84
CA THR A 180 -32.12 2.01 3.48
C THR A 180 -31.88 1.38 2.11
N TRP A 181 -31.45 2.17 1.13
CA TRP A 181 -31.10 1.67 -0.21
C TRP A 181 -29.94 0.68 -0.17
N GLN A 182 -28.86 0.97 0.55
CA GLN A 182 -27.72 0.06 0.68
C GLN A 182 -28.15 -1.33 1.18
N ARG A 183 -29.01 -1.38 2.20
CA ARG A 183 -29.51 -2.63 2.77
C ARG A 183 -30.35 -3.41 1.75
N ARG A 184 -31.30 -2.73 1.10
CA ARG A 184 -32.14 -3.30 0.04
C ARG A 184 -31.30 -3.86 -1.11
N ALA A 185 -30.31 -3.12 -1.58
CA ALA A 185 -29.44 -3.52 -2.67
C ALA A 185 -28.56 -4.73 -2.28
N ALA A 186 -28.04 -4.75 -1.05
CA ALA A 186 -27.29 -5.88 -0.52
C ALA A 186 -28.14 -7.15 -0.37
N GLU A 187 -29.38 -7.03 0.11
CA GLU A 187 -30.33 -8.14 0.22
C GLU A 187 -30.75 -8.70 -1.15
N ALA A 188 -30.93 -7.83 -2.15
CA ALA A 188 -31.24 -8.23 -3.51
C ALA A 188 -30.04 -8.82 -4.28
N GLY A 189 -28.81 -8.56 -3.82
CA GLY A 189 -27.58 -8.97 -4.51
C GLY A 189 -27.32 -8.21 -5.82
N ASP A 190 -27.96 -7.06 -6.04
CA ASP A 190 -27.76 -6.26 -7.25
C ASP A 190 -26.47 -5.45 -7.14
N ALA A 191 -25.43 -5.94 -7.82
CA ALA A 191 -24.10 -5.35 -7.75
C ALA A 191 -24.01 -3.95 -8.38
N LEU A 192 -24.90 -3.58 -9.31
CA LEU A 192 -24.96 -2.24 -9.87
C LEU A 192 -25.60 -1.27 -8.87
N GLU A 193 -26.71 -1.67 -8.24
CA GLU A 193 -27.35 -0.84 -7.22
C GLU A 193 -26.44 -0.59 -6.01
N ILE A 194 -25.71 -1.61 -5.55
CA ILE A 194 -24.73 -1.47 -4.47
C ILE A 194 -23.67 -0.43 -4.86
N ALA A 195 -23.08 -0.55 -6.06
CA ALA A 195 -22.05 0.38 -6.51
C ALA A 195 -22.58 1.81 -6.71
N ALA A 196 -23.82 1.95 -7.22
CA ALA A 196 -24.47 3.25 -7.38
C ALA A 196 -24.79 3.90 -6.03
N CYS A 197 -25.21 3.11 -5.04
CA CYS A 197 -25.47 3.59 -3.69
C CYS A 197 -24.19 4.05 -2.98
N GLU A 198 -23.12 3.27 -3.05
CA GLU A 198 -21.80 3.64 -2.52
C GLU A 198 -21.25 4.92 -3.17
N ALA A 199 -21.36 5.02 -4.50
CA ALA A 199 -20.97 6.21 -5.24
C ALA A 199 -21.75 7.45 -4.79
N LEU A 200 -23.10 7.36 -4.74
CA LEU A 200 -23.92 8.49 -4.32
C LEU A 200 -23.68 8.87 -2.85
N ARG A 201 -23.45 7.88 -1.97
CA ARG A 201 -23.06 8.12 -0.58
C ARG A 201 -21.76 8.88 -0.46
N ALA A 202 -20.73 8.52 -1.24
CA ALA A 202 -19.46 9.25 -1.24
C ALA A 202 -19.65 10.71 -1.67
N VAL A 203 -20.46 10.96 -2.69
CA VAL A 203 -20.78 12.31 -3.18
C VAL A 203 -21.55 13.12 -2.12
N VAL A 204 -22.59 12.54 -1.52
CA VAL A 204 -23.39 13.19 -0.47
C VAL A 204 -22.54 13.49 0.76
N ALA A 205 -21.72 12.54 1.21
CA ALA A 205 -20.82 12.74 2.35
C ALA A 205 -19.77 13.83 2.07
N GLY A 206 -19.19 13.86 0.86
CA GLY A 206 -18.27 14.92 0.44
C GLY A 206 -18.92 16.29 0.43
N LEU A 207 -20.12 16.42 -0.14
CA LEU A 207 -20.89 17.66 -0.17
C LEU A 207 -21.22 18.16 1.24
N ILE A 208 -21.65 17.27 2.13
CA ILE A 208 -21.91 17.62 3.54
C ILE A 208 -20.62 18.10 4.21
N ALA A 209 -19.50 17.39 4.03
CA ALA A 209 -18.22 17.78 4.63
C ALA A 209 -17.69 19.13 4.10
N ARG A 210 -17.95 19.45 2.83
CA ARG A 210 -17.43 20.65 2.15
C ARG A 210 -18.34 21.87 2.28
N GLN A 211 -19.65 21.67 2.15
CA GLN A 211 -20.67 22.73 2.03
C GLN A 211 -21.65 22.76 3.22
N ASN A 212 -21.56 21.80 4.15
CA ASN A 212 -22.52 21.59 5.23
C ASN A 212 -23.97 21.38 4.75
N THR A 213 -24.15 20.98 3.49
CA THR A 213 -25.46 20.75 2.87
C THR A 213 -25.34 19.87 1.62
N VAL A 214 -26.48 19.37 1.14
CA VAL A 214 -26.59 18.64 -0.13
C VAL A 214 -27.18 19.58 -1.19
N ILE A 215 -26.61 19.59 -2.38
CA ILE A 215 -27.14 20.37 -3.51
C ILE A 215 -28.46 19.77 -4.01
N ARG A 216 -29.38 20.62 -4.49
CA ARG A 216 -30.66 20.19 -5.09
C ARG A 216 -30.59 19.92 -6.60
N ASP A 217 -29.41 20.05 -7.20
CA ASP A 217 -29.21 19.76 -8.62
C ASP A 217 -29.10 18.24 -8.85
N ALA A 218 -30.20 17.65 -9.30
CA ALA A 218 -30.28 16.22 -9.57
C ALA A 218 -29.32 15.76 -10.69
N ALA A 219 -29.13 16.59 -11.73
CA ALA A 219 -28.27 16.25 -12.86
C ALA A 219 -26.81 16.22 -12.44
N LEU A 220 -26.40 17.17 -11.58
CA LEU A 220 -25.04 17.24 -11.07
C LEU A 220 -24.73 16.06 -10.14
N LEU A 221 -25.63 15.72 -9.20
CA LEU A 221 -25.48 14.55 -8.34
C LEU A 221 -25.32 13.26 -9.15
N ARG A 222 -26.15 13.07 -10.18
CA ARG A 222 -26.08 11.92 -11.11
C ARG A 222 -24.77 11.90 -11.88
N THR A 223 -24.30 13.05 -12.38
CA THR A 223 -23.06 13.14 -13.16
C THR A 223 -21.84 12.75 -12.33
N ILE A 224 -21.74 13.26 -11.09
CA ILE A 224 -20.64 12.95 -10.18
C ILE A 224 -20.70 11.48 -9.76
N ALA A 225 -21.86 11.00 -9.28
CA ALA A 225 -22.01 9.61 -8.84
C ALA A 225 -21.80 8.63 -10.01
N GLY A 226 -22.35 8.92 -11.19
CA GLY A 226 -22.19 8.12 -12.41
C GLY A 226 -20.74 8.02 -12.88
N THR A 227 -19.92 9.05 -12.63
CA THR A 227 -18.47 9.00 -12.88
C THR A 227 -17.79 7.96 -12.00
N LEU A 228 -18.10 7.94 -10.70
CA LEU A 228 -17.56 6.94 -9.76
C LEU A 228 -18.02 5.51 -10.14
N VAL A 229 -19.30 5.34 -10.49
CA VAL A 229 -19.84 4.04 -10.94
C VAL A 229 -19.14 3.56 -12.21
N SER A 230 -18.97 4.45 -13.20
CA SER A 230 -18.26 4.12 -14.45
C SER A 230 -16.82 3.67 -14.18
N ASN A 231 -16.08 4.41 -13.34
CA ASN A 231 -14.67 4.14 -13.07
C ASN A 231 -14.45 2.92 -12.17
N GLY A 232 -15.41 2.61 -11.30
CA GLY A 232 -15.40 1.49 -10.37
C GLY A 232 -16.06 0.23 -10.96
N TYR A 233 -17.39 0.22 -10.98
CA TYR A 233 -18.20 -0.90 -11.46
C TYR A 233 -18.02 -1.15 -12.96
N GLY A 234 -18.02 -0.09 -13.78
CA GLY A 234 -17.81 -0.20 -15.23
C GLY A 234 -16.46 -0.85 -15.56
N SER A 235 -15.37 -0.43 -14.90
CA SER A 235 -14.04 -1.05 -15.02
C SER A 235 -14.09 -2.55 -14.71
N ARG A 236 -14.76 -2.95 -13.62
CA ARG A 236 -14.91 -4.36 -13.25
C ARG A 236 -15.62 -5.18 -14.32
N ARG A 237 -16.75 -4.67 -14.85
CA ARG A 237 -17.52 -5.36 -15.90
C ARG A 237 -16.74 -5.49 -17.21
N ILE A 238 -15.98 -4.45 -17.59
CA ILE A 238 -15.02 -4.56 -18.71
C ILE A 238 -14.03 -5.68 -18.42
N GLY A 239 -13.48 -5.71 -17.21
CA GLY A 239 -12.52 -6.72 -16.79
C GLY A 239 -13.05 -8.16 -16.85
N GLU A 240 -14.34 -8.37 -16.60
CA GLU A 240 -15.03 -9.67 -16.74
C GLU A 240 -15.29 -10.01 -18.21
N GLN A 241 -15.67 -9.03 -19.02
CA GLN A 241 -15.91 -9.20 -20.46
C GLN A 241 -14.64 -9.60 -21.23
N ILE A 242 -13.49 -9.00 -20.87
CA ILE A 242 -12.22 -9.25 -21.58
C ILE A 242 -11.49 -10.51 -21.09
N GLU A 243 -11.92 -11.11 -19.98
CA GLU A 243 -11.24 -12.27 -19.37
C GLU A 243 -11.08 -13.45 -20.37
N PRO A 244 -12.12 -13.88 -21.11
CA PRO A 244 -11.97 -14.93 -22.12
C PRO A 244 -11.02 -14.56 -23.27
N TRP A 245 -10.88 -13.26 -23.57
CA TRP A 245 -10.03 -12.78 -24.67
C TRP A 245 -8.56 -12.72 -24.26
N ILE A 246 -8.30 -12.30 -23.02
CA ILE A 246 -7.00 -12.47 -22.38
C ILE A 246 -6.64 -13.95 -22.38
N ASP A 247 -7.62 -14.82 -22.07
CA ASP A 247 -7.36 -16.23 -21.93
C ASP A 247 -6.90 -16.90 -23.23
N ALA A 248 -7.55 -16.55 -24.34
CA ALA A 248 -7.14 -17.01 -25.67
C ALA A 248 -5.71 -16.59 -26.03
N VAL A 249 -5.31 -15.34 -25.73
CA VAL A 249 -3.94 -14.88 -26.00
C VAL A 249 -2.93 -15.58 -25.10
N VAL A 250 -3.24 -15.75 -23.82
CA VAL A 250 -2.38 -16.44 -22.85
C VAL A 250 -2.12 -17.88 -23.29
N GLU A 251 -3.13 -18.58 -23.79
CA GLU A 251 -2.97 -19.93 -24.35
C GLU A 251 -2.13 -19.93 -25.63
N ALA A 252 -2.46 -19.06 -26.59
CA ALA A 252 -1.75 -18.96 -27.87
C ALA A 252 -0.26 -18.63 -27.70
N GLN A 253 0.06 -17.69 -26.80
CA GLN A 253 1.43 -17.27 -26.49
C GLN A 253 2.12 -18.15 -25.45
N ARG A 254 1.41 -19.16 -24.92
CA ARG A 254 1.90 -20.09 -23.88
C ARG A 254 2.42 -19.39 -22.63
N TYR A 255 1.79 -18.28 -22.24
CA TYR A 255 2.12 -17.61 -20.98
C TYR A 255 1.71 -18.49 -19.80
N ARG A 256 2.58 -18.60 -18.78
CA ARG A 256 2.31 -19.43 -17.61
C ARG A 256 1.29 -18.75 -16.70
N ARG A 257 0.17 -19.43 -16.45
CA ARG A 257 -0.79 -19.04 -15.41
C ARG A 257 -0.31 -19.44 -14.03
N LEU A 258 -0.70 -18.63 -13.06
CA LEU A 258 -0.52 -18.93 -11.64
C LEU A 258 -1.64 -19.87 -11.18
N ALA A 259 -1.24 -20.99 -10.59
CA ALA A 259 -2.18 -21.96 -10.05
C ALA A 259 -2.71 -21.49 -8.68
N PRO A 260 -4.00 -21.76 -8.37
CA PRO A 260 -4.51 -21.67 -7.01
C PRO A 260 -3.66 -22.50 -6.04
N GLN A 261 -3.50 -22.02 -4.81
CA GLN A 261 -2.78 -22.69 -3.74
C GLN A 261 -3.74 -22.98 -2.59
N ASP A 262 -3.71 -24.21 -2.08
CA ASP A 262 -4.51 -24.60 -0.91
C ASP A 262 -4.01 -23.90 0.36
N HIS A 263 -2.70 -23.67 0.45
CA HIS A 263 -2.03 -22.95 1.54
C HIS A 263 -1.16 -21.83 0.99
N PRO A 264 -1.74 -20.67 0.63
CA PRO A 264 -0.99 -19.59 0.00
C PRO A 264 0.13 -19.07 0.90
N VAL A 265 1.33 -18.94 0.33
CA VAL A 265 2.47 -18.29 0.97
C VAL A 265 2.56 -16.85 0.49
N VAL A 266 2.68 -15.93 1.44
CA VAL A 266 2.89 -14.51 1.16
C VAL A 266 4.27 -14.08 1.64
N MET A 267 5.07 -13.50 0.76
CA MET A 267 6.29 -12.78 1.09
C MET A 267 6.04 -11.29 0.90
N ASN A 268 6.24 -10.48 1.94
CA ASN A 268 5.94 -9.05 1.89
C ASN A 268 7.12 -8.23 2.39
N VAL A 269 7.57 -7.30 1.57
CA VAL A 269 8.65 -6.38 1.92
C VAL A 269 8.11 -5.00 2.27
N LYS A 270 8.47 -4.53 3.47
CA LYS A 270 8.14 -3.23 4.01
C LYS A 270 9.40 -2.39 4.21
N GLY A 271 9.28 -1.10 3.96
CA GLY A 271 10.40 -0.16 4.08
C GLY A 271 10.14 1.11 3.29
N ALA A 272 10.88 2.16 3.63
CA ALA A 272 10.78 3.47 2.99
C ALA A 272 11.07 3.42 1.48
N SER A 273 10.74 4.49 0.77
CA SER A 273 11.18 4.64 -0.63
C SER A 273 12.71 4.53 -0.70
N ALA A 274 13.23 3.82 -1.71
CA ALA A 274 14.67 3.59 -1.91
C ALA A 274 15.41 2.83 -0.78
N SER A 275 14.71 2.16 0.14
CA SER A 275 15.32 1.31 1.20
C SER A 275 15.88 -0.04 0.72
N GLY A 276 15.88 -0.33 -0.59
CA GLY A 276 16.35 -1.61 -1.13
C GLY A 276 15.33 -2.77 -1.11
N LYS A 277 14.03 -2.50 -1.05
CA LYS A 277 13.00 -3.57 -1.06
C LYS A 277 13.13 -4.54 -2.25
N SER A 278 13.42 -4.01 -3.43
CA SER A 278 13.55 -4.84 -4.63
C SER A 278 14.93 -5.52 -4.76
N THR A 279 15.95 -5.08 -4.01
CA THR A 279 17.30 -5.66 -4.08
C THR A 279 17.42 -6.97 -3.31
N ILE A 280 16.46 -7.28 -2.42
CA ILE A 280 16.44 -8.55 -1.67
C ILE A 280 15.75 -9.70 -2.42
N ARG A 281 15.24 -9.45 -3.63
CA ARG A 281 14.51 -10.45 -4.43
C ARG A 281 15.29 -11.74 -4.68
N PRO A 282 16.62 -11.74 -4.96
CA PRO A 282 17.39 -12.98 -5.07
C PRO A 282 17.34 -13.83 -3.79
N TYR A 283 17.31 -13.19 -2.62
CA TYR A 283 17.23 -13.89 -1.34
C TYR A 283 15.83 -14.44 -1.09
N GLN A 284 14.78 -13.74 -1.52
CA GLN A 284 13.40 -14.25 -1.49
C GLN A 284 13.22 -15.46 -2.41
N LEU A 285 13.86 -15.44 -3.59
CA LEU A 285 13.94 -16.60 -4.47
C LEU A 285 14.64 -17.78 -3.78
N GLY A 286 15.76 -17.53 -3.09
CA GLY A 286 16.46 -18.54 -2.29
C GLY A 286 15.59 -19.10 -1.16
N LEU A 287 14.82 -18.25 -0.47
CA LEU A 287 13.86 -18.69 0.54
C LEU A 287 12.75 -19.55 -0.07
N ALA A 288 12.17 -19.15 -1.21
CA ALA A 288 11.16 -19.94 -1.89
C ALA A 288 11.69 -21.34 -2.25
N ARG A 289 12.93 -21.43 -2.74
CA ARG A 289 13.60 -22.72 -3.02
C ARG A 289 13.79 -23.58 -1.77
N ARG A 290 14.26 -22.99 -0.65
CA ARG A 290 14.40 -23.71 0.63
C ARG A 290 13.07 -24.24 1.16
N LEU A 291 11.98 -23.56 0.85
CA LEU A 291 10.62 -23.97 1.20
C LEU A 291 10.02 -24.97 0.18
N GLY A 292 10.78 -25.40 -0.83
CA GLY A 292 10.33 -26.34 -1.86
C GLY A 292 9.33 -25.75 -2.86
N MET A 293 9.26 -24.42 -2.98
CA MET A 293 8.31 -23.73 -3.86
C MET A 293 8.98 -23.28 -5.16
N ALA A 294 8.25 -23.37 -6.28
CA ALA A 294 8.68 -22.77 -7.52
C ALA A 294 8.39 -21.27 -7.53
N TRP A 295 9.38 -20.46 -7.91
CA TRP A 295 9.20 -19.01 -8.04
C TRP A 295 8.08 -18.63 -9.00
N SER A 296 7.91 -19.43 -10.04
CA SER A 296 6.90 -19.23 -11.05
C SER A 296 5.46 -19.43 -10.56
N ASP A 297 5.26 -19.83 -9.30
CA ASP A 297 3.95 -19.90 -8.63
C ASP A 297 3.63 -18.62 -7.82
N PHE A 298 4.53 -17.64 -7.78
CA PHE A 298 4.32 -16.36 -7.11
C PHE A 298 3.80 -15.29 -8.08
N ALA A 299 2.69 -14.65 -7.71
CA ALA A 299 2.30 -13.35 -8.27
C ALA A 299 3.23 -12.27 -7.71
N VAL A 300 3.99 -11.59 -8.58
CA VAL A 300 4.88 -10.50 -8.17
C VAL A 300 4.10 -9.18 -8.20
N ILE A 301 3.50 -8.85 -7.05
CA ILE A 301 2.69 -7.66 -6.84
C ILE A 301 3.60 -6.45 -6.61
N THR A 302 3.85 -5.69 -7.69
CA THR A 302 4.70 -4.49 -7.66
C THR A 302 4.14 -3.38 -8.58
N PRO A 303 3.13 -2.62 -8.12
CA PRO A 303 2.44 -1.58 -8.92
C PRO A 303 3.36 -0.57 -9.62
N ASP A 304 4.57 -0.37 -9.10
CA ASP A 304 5.59 0.50 -9.68
C ASP A 304 6.02 0.11 -11.10
N VAL A 305 5.79 -1.13 -11.57
CA VAL A 305 6.09 -1.52 -12.96
C VAL A 305 5.10 -0.93 -13.97
N TRP A 306 3.90 -0.53 -13.54
CA TRP A 306 2.88 0.04 -14.42
C TRP A 306 3.27 1.41 -14.97
N ARG A 307 4.06 2.19 -14.24
CA ARG A 307 4.36 3.61 -14.56
C ARG A 307 4.88 3.83 -15.98
N LYS A 308 5.85 3.01 -16.41
CA LYS A 308 6.43 3.09 -17.77
C LYS A 308 5.50 2.56 -18.87
N TYR A 309 4.40 1.90 -18.49
CA TYR A 309 3.33 1.54 -19.42
C TYR A 309 2.30 2.67 -19.53
N LEU A 310 1.99 3.32 -18.41
CA LEU A 310 0.97 4.35 -18.32
C LEU A 310 1.39 5.69 -18.93
N LEU A 311 2.69 5.98 -18.95
CA LEU A 311 3.25 7.24 -19.41
C LEU A 311 4.48 7.00 -20.28
N ASP A 312 4.52 7.66 -21.43
CA ASP A 312 5.72 7.80 -22.24
C ASP A 312 6.65 8.82 -21.57
N TYR A 313 7.84 8.37 -21.16
CA TYR A 313 8.80 9.21 -20.46
C TYR A 313 9.54 10.14 -21.43
N ASP A 314 9.73 9.70 -22.68
CA ASP A 314 10.52 10.42 -23.66
C ASP A 314 9.76 11.65 -24.19
N SER A 315 8.42 11.62 -24.12
CA SER A 315 7.56 12.74 -24.51
C SER A 315 7.49 13.88 -23.48
N LEU A 316 8.15 13.79 -22.32
CA LEU A 316 7.92 14.71 -21.19
C LEU A 316 8.76 15.99 -21.22
N GLY A 317 9.84 16.04 -21.98
CA GLY A 317 10.74 17.21 -22.03
C GLY A 317 11.18 17.67 -20.63
N GLU A 318 10.93 18.94 -20.31
CA GLU A 318 11.26 19.54 -19.00
C GLU A 318 10.58 18.86 -17.81
N ALA A 319 9.43 18.22 -18.02
CA ALA A 319 8.70 17.51 -16.98
C ALA A 319 9.23 16.10 -16.71
N SER A 320 10.27 15.64 -17.42
CA SER A 320 10.81 14.27 -17.33
C SER A 320 11.13 13.83 -15.91
N ARG A 321 11.66 14.71 -15.05
CA ARG A 321 11.95 14.37 -13.66
C ARG A 321 10.69 14.12 -12.80
N TYR A 322 9.55 14.65 -13.21
CA TYR A 322 8.26 14.48 -12.56
C TYR A 322 7.48 13.25 -13.05
N ALA A 323 8.03 12.42 -13.94
CA ALA A 323 7.33 11.25 -14.51
C ALA A 323 6.70 10.32 -13.44
N GLY A 324 7.37 10.15 -12.29
CA GLY A 324 6.82 9.42 -11.15
C GLY A 324 5.56 10.08 -10.55
N THR A 325 5.59 11.39 -10.37
CA THR A 325 4.45 12.16 -9.85
C THR A 325 3.28 12.16 -10.85
N LEU A 326 3.55 12.32 -12.15
CA LEU A 326 2.55 12.37 -13.22
C LEU A 326 1.74 11.07 -13.39
N THR A 327 2.26 9.93 -12.91
CA THR A 327 1.58 8.63 -12.90
C THR A 327 1.03 8.23 -11.55
N GLY A 328 1.31 9.00 -10.48
CA GLY A 328 1.05 8.60 -9.10
C GLY A 328 -0.42 8.27 -8.83
N TYR A 329 -1.33 9.20 -9.20
CA TYR A 329 -2.76 9.04 -8.99
C TYR A 329 -3.37 7.86 -9.74
N GLU A 330 -2.90 7.59 -10.95
CA GLU A 330 -3.43 6.48 -11.73
C GLU A 330 -2.97 5.13 -11.17
N VAL A 331 -1.70 5.03 -10.75
CA VAL A 331 -1.18 3.84 -10.06
C VAL A 331 -1.97 3.57 -8.78
N GLU A 332 -2.32 4.60 -8.00
CA GLU A 332 -3.18 4.48 -6.81
C GLU A 332 -4.57 3.89 -7.18
N ILE A 333 -5.19 4.40 -8.25
CA ILE A 333 -6.50 3.93 -8.73
C ILE A 333 -6.43 2.46 -9.19
N ILE A 334 -5.40 2.07 -9.94
CA ILE A 334 -5.23 0.69 -10.42
C ILE A 334 -4.92 -0.25 -9.25
N ASP A 335 -4.14 0.20 -8.26
CA ASP A 335 -3.80 -0.61 -7.08
C ASP A 335 -5.04 -0.87 -6.19
N MET A 336 -5.95 0.10 -6.07
CA MET A 336 -7.26 -0.12 -5.44
C MET A 336 -8.13 -1.12 -6.22
N LYS A 337 -8.09 -1.08 -7.56
CA LYS A 337 -8.78 -2.07 -8.41
C LYS A 337 -8.17 -3.46 -8.26
N LEU A 338 -6.84 -3.56 -8.16
CA LEU A 338 -6.12 -4.79 -7.89
C LEU A 338 -6.57 -5.43 -6.57
N ASP A 339 -6.72 -4.66 -5.48
CA ASP A 339 -7.20 -5.24 -4.21
C ASP A 339 -8.60 -5.84 -4.33
N ARG A 340 -9.52 -5.14 -5.00
CA ARG A 340 -10.87 -5.65 -5.24
C ARG A 340 -10.83 -6.93 -6.07
N TYR A 341 -10.00 -6.95 -7.11
CA TYR A 341 -9.80 -8.13 -7.94
C TYR A 341 -9.26 -9.32 -7.14
N VAL A 342 -8.18 -9.12 -6.36
CA VAL A 342 -7.58 -10.18 -5.55
C VAL A 342 -8.52 -10.64 -4.44
N THR A 343 -9.32 -9.73 -3.86
CA THR A 343 -10.35 -10.10 -2.86
C THR A 343 -11.42 -11.01 -3.47
N ARG A 344 -11.89 -10.72 -4.69
CA ARG A 344 -12.80 -11.61 -5.42
C ARG A 344 -12.12 -12.95 -5.73
N LYS A 345 -10.88 -12.92 -6.24
CA LYS A 345 -10.08 -14.12 -6.51
C LYS A 345 -9.92 -15.01 -5.28
N ALA A 346 -9.79 -14.42 -4.09
CA ALA A 346 -9.77 -15.12 -2.80
C ALA A 346 -11.11 -15.76 -2.44
N ALA A 347 -12.22 -15.03 -2.60
CA ALA A 347 -13.55 -15.57 -2.37
C ALA A 347 -13.85 -16.79 -3.26
N GLU A 348 -13.29 -16.81 -4.46
CA GLU A 348 -13.39 -17.91 -5.42
C GLU A 348 -12.34 -19.03 -5.20
N ARG A 349 -11.53 -18.96 -4.12
CA ARG A 349 -10.45 -19.92 -3.80
C ARG A 349 -9.41 -20.07 -4.92
N ARG A 350 -9.10 -18.99 -5.62
CA ARG A 350 -8.14 -18.97 -6.75
C ARG A 350 -6.80 -18.31 -6.41
N ILE A 351 -6.51 -18.03 -5.14
CA ILE A 351 -5.31 -17.28 -4.73
C ILE A 351 -4.04 -18.09 -4.98
N SER A 352 -3.05 -17.45 -5.61
CA SER A 352 -1.70 -17.98 -5.77
C SER A 352 -0.80 -17.58 -4.60
N ASN A 353 0.45 -18.05 -4.58
CA ASN A 353 1.46 -17.44 -3.72
C ASN A 353 1.66 -15.97 -4.12
N LEU A 354 1.97 -15.10 -3.17
CA LEU A 354 2.11 -13.66 -3.42
C LEU A 354 3.48 -13.16 -2.96
N LEU A 355 4.18 -12.45 -3.85
CA LEU A 355 5.30 -11.59 -3.49
C LEU A 355 4.84 -10.14 -3.56
N ILE A 356 4.85 -9.44 -2.43
CA ILE A 356 4.34 -8.08 -2.32
C ILE A 356 5.51 -7.12 -2.10
N ASP A 357 5.78 -6.28 -3.10
CA ASP A 357 6.68 -5.13 -3.04
C ASP A 357 5.88 -3.88 -3.38
N ARG A 358 5.02 -3.49 -2.44
CA ARG A 358 4.14 -2.32 -2.54
C ARG A 358 4.31 -1.40 -1.35
N PHE A 359 4.48 -0.11 -1.64
CA PHE A 359 4.42 0.93 -0.62
C PHE A 359 3.03 1.55 -0.64
N ARG A 360 2.35 1.57 0.51
CA ARG A 360 1.13 2.35 0.70
C ARG A 360 1.17 3.04 2.06
N PHE A 361 0.70 4.27 2.06
CA PHE A 361 0.58 5.10 3.25
C PHE A 361 -0.36 4.47 4.30
N ASP A 362 -1.50 3.92 3.85
CA ASP A 362 -2.45 3.20 4.73
C ASP A 362 -1.90 1.88 5.30
N SER A 363 -0.90 1.27 4.65
CA SER A 363 -0.42 -0.07 5.03
C SER A 363 0.36 -0.12 6.35
N PHE A 364 0.73 1.05 6.87
CA PHE A 364 1.34 1.23 8.20
C PHE A 364 0.34 1.72 9.26
N GLN A 365 -0.85 2.18 8.83
CA GLN A 365 -1.87 2.81 9.66
C GLN A 365 -2.91 1.83 10.21
N ALA A 366 -2.82 0.53 9.90
CA ALA A 366 -3.75 -0.48 10.38
C ALA A 366 -3.99 -0.34 11.91
N GLU A 367 -5.21 0.05 12.27
CA GLU A 367 -5.62 0.14 13.66
C GLU A 367 -5.75 -1.27 14.26
N ALA A 368 -5.31 -1.42 15.50
CA ALA A 368 -5.48 -2.67 16.22
C ALA A 368 -6.96 -2.84 16.59
N GLY A 369 -7.63 -3.82 16.00
CA GLY A 369 -9.01 -4.21 16.35
C GLY A 369 -10.11 -3.69 15.44
N SER A 370 -9.82 -2.89 14.42
CA SER A 370 -10.69 -2.79 13.25
C SER A 370 -10.30 -3.86 12.23
N ASP A 371 -11.16 -4.15 11.25
CA ASP A 371 -10.80 -4.93 10.06
C ASP A 371 -9.71 -4.25 9.20
N GLY A 372 -8.75 -3.52 9.80
CA GLY A 372 -7.57 -2.93 9.17
C GLY A 372 -6.56 -3.97 8.65
N GLY A 373 -6.70 -5.24 9.03
CA GLY A 373 -6.11 -6.36 8.28
C GLY A 373 -6.83 -6.63 6.94
N GLY A 374 -8.06 -6.15 6.80
CA GLY A 374 -9.00 -6.39 5.70
C GLY A 374 -8.73 -5.62 4.39
N GLN A 375 -7.63 -4.88 4.30
CA GLN A 375 -7.19 -4.24 3.04
C GLN A 375 -5.80 -4.72 2.60
N LEU A 376 -5.08 -5.44 3.45
CA LEU A 376 -3.75 -5.94 3.11
C LEU A 376 -3.87 -7.30 2.43
N LEU A 377 -3.29 -7.43 1.23
CA LEU A 377 -3.23 -8.71 0.52
C LEU A 377 -2.52 -9.81 1.32
N THR A 378 -1.68 -9.42 2.29
CA THR A 378 -1.05 -10.33 3.25
C THR A 378 -2.04 -11.21 4.00
N ARG A 379 -3.29 -10.76 4.20
CA ARG A 379 -4.34 -11.53 4.90
C ARG A 379 -4.67 -12.86 4.21
N PHE A 380 -4.41 -12.97 2.92
CA PHE A 380 -4.71 -14.17 2.13
C PHE A 380 -3.62 -15.24 2.26
N GLY A 381 -2.53 -14.98 2.99
CA GLY A 381 -1.52 -15.98 3.28
C GLY A 381 -1.87 -16.82 4.50
N ASP A 382 -1.66 -18.12 4.38
CA ASP A 382 -1.63 -19.06 5.52
C ASP A 382 -0.26 -18.99 6.20
N ARG A 383 0.80 -18.88 5.39
CA ARG A 383 2.16 -18.59 5.84
C ARG A 383 2.59 -17.22 5.33
N VAL A 384 3.05 -16.38 6.25
CA VAL A 384 3.42 -15.00 5.96
C VAL A 384 4.86 -14.74 6.36
N TYR A 385 5.67 -14.29 5.41
CA TYR A 385 7.04 -13.82 5.63
C TYR A 385 7.09 -12.30 5.45
N MET A 386 7.23 -11.58 6.56
CA MET A 386 7.34 -10.12 6.60
C MET A 386 8.80 -9.69 6.69
N GLN A 387 9.31 -8.97 5.69
CA GLN A 387 10.65 -8.39 5.71
C GLN A 387 10.57 -6.88 5.91
N PHE A 388 11.28 -6.35 6.90
CA PHE A 388 11.37 -4.93 7.21
C PHE A 388 12.75 -4.39 6.87
N MET A 389 12.86 -3.64 5.79
CA MET A 389 14.10 -2.98 5.36
C MET A 389 14.36 -1.73 6.18
N VAL A 390 15.39 -1.77 7.02
CA VAL A 390 15.89 -0.64 7.82
C VAL A 390 17.10 -0.05 7.09
N THR A 391 17.01 1.21 6.70
CA THR A 391 18.05 1.91 5.92
C THR A 391 18.20 3.33 6.45
N PRO A 392 19.41 3.82 6.74
CA PRO A 392 19.60 5.19 7.18
C PRO A 392 18.88 6.19 6.25
N PRO A 393 18.09 7.15 6.78
CA PRO A 393 17.29 8.04 5.94
C PRO A 393 18.12 8.83 4.92
N ALA A 394 19.32 9.27 5.27
CA ALA A 394 20.26 9.92 4.34
C ALA A 394 20.60 9.02 3.14
N ASP A 395 20.91 7.74 3.37
CA ASP A 395 21.23 6.79 2.31
C ASP A 395 20.05 6.58 1.36
N THR A 396 18.81 6.64 1.87
CA THR A 396 17.62 6.53 1.00
C THR A 396 17.52 7.69 0.03
N VAL A 397 17.94 8.91 0.42
CA VAL A 397 17.98 10.09 -0.46
C VAL A 397 19.00 9.89 -1.57
N GLU A 398 20.22 9.49 -1.22
CA GLU A 398 21.29 9.24 -2.19
C GLU A 398 20.97 8.08 -3.15
N ARG A 399 20.37 7.00 -2.63
CA ARG A 399 19.95 5.86 -3.45
C ARG A 399 18.78 6.22 -4.38
N ALA A 400 17.86 7.07 -3.93
CA ALA A 400 16.78 7.57 -4.77
C ALA A 400 17.30 8.41 -5.94
N TRP A 401 18.32 9.24 -5.71
CA TRP A 401 18.99 10.00 -6.76
C TRP A 401 19.59 9.10 -7.84
N LYS A 402 20.40 8.10 -7.46
CA LYS A 402 20.99 7.12 -8.40
C LYS A 402 19.92 6.38 -9.20
N ARG A 403 18.78 6.05 -8.57
CA ARG A 403 17.62 5.46 -9.27
C ARG A 403 16.93 6.45 -10.21
N GLY A 404 16.91 7.73 -9.86
CA GLY A 404 16.48 8.83 -10.72
C GLY A 404 17.30 8.88 -12.00
N GLU A 405 18.63 8.83 -11.88
CA GLU A 405 19.55 8.82 -13.02
C GLU A 405 19.37 7.57 -13.91
N LEU A 406 19.29 6.39 -13.30
CA LEU A 406 19.19 5.13 -14.05
C LEU A 406 17.82 4.90 -14.72
N PHE A 407 16.74 5.31 -14.06
CA PHE A 407 15.37 4.92 -14.47
C PHE A 407 14.43 6.09 -14.74
N GLY A 408 14.88 7.33 -14.62
CA GLY A 408 14.07 8.55 -14.77
C GLY A 408 13.08 8.77 -13.62
N ARG A 409 13.33 8.17 -12.45
CA ARG A 409 12.39 8.17 -11.30
C ARG A 409 12.91 9.05 -10.16
N TYR A 410 12.87 10.35 -10.37
CA TYR A 410 13.22 11.31 -9.31
C TYR A 410 12.07 11.45 -8.31
N LYS A 411 12.43 11.82 -7.08
CA LYS A 411 11.49 12.15 -5.99
C LYS A 411 12.04 13.33 -5.21
N ALA A 412 11.16 14.14 -4.64
CA ALA A 412 11.59 15.22 -3.76
C ALA A 412 12.22 14.63 -2.48
N VAL A 413 13.19 15.36 -1.92
CA VAL A 413 13.87 14.96 -0.68
C VAL A 413 12.87 14.89 0.47
N GLU A 414 11.99 15.89 0.57
CA GLU A 414 10.92 15.94 1.56
C GLU A 414 10.02 14.70 1.50
N ASP A 415 9.55 14.31 0.31
CA ASP A 415 8.76 13.08 0.13
C ASP A 415 9.53 11.83 0.60
N LEU A 416 10.82 11.74 0.28
CA LEU A 416 11.64 10.58 0.69
C LEU A 416 11.78 10.50 2.21
N LEU A 417 12.06 11.63 2.87
CA LEU A 417 12.20 11.71 4.32
C LEU A 417 10.86 11.50 5.04
N ALA A 418 9.75 12.02 4.50
CA ALA A 418 8.41 11.76 4.98
C ALA A 418 8.06 10.26 4.91
N HIS A 419 8.39 9.57 3.80
CA HIS A 419 8.23 8.12 3.71
C HIS A 419 9.08 7.35 4.74
N ASN A 420 10.28 7.85 5.08
CA ASN A 420 11.09 7.23 6.14
C ASN A 420 10.40 7.36 7.49
N LEU A 421 9.99 8.58 7.86
CA LEU A 421 9.31 8.85 9.12
C LEU A 421 8.08 7.95 9.30
N GLU A 422 7.25 7.82 8.26
CA GLU A 422 6.08 6.96 8.26
C GLU A 422 6.46 5.47 8.38
N ALA A 423 7.42 5.01 7.58
CA ALA A 423 7.84 3.60 7.61
C ALA A 423 8.35 3.20 9.00
N TYR A 424 9.23 4.00 9.61
CA TYR A 424 9.80 3.67 10.92
C TYR A 424 8.80 3.84 12.07
N THR A 425 7.83 4.74 11.94
CA THR A 425 6.73 4.84 12.90
C THR A 425 5.77 3.65 12.80
N GLY A 426 5.53 3.14 11.60
CA GLY A 426 4.61 2.03 11.35
C GLY A 426 5.19 0.63 11.55
N MET A 427 6.50 0.44 11.34
CA MET A 427 7.18 -0.86 11.40
C MET A 427 6.90 -1.62 12.71
N PRO A 428 7.12 -1.04 13.92
CA PRO A 428 6.82 -1.73 15.17
C PRO A 428 5.36 -2.17 15.28
N ARG A 429 4.41 -1.29 14.94
CA ARG A 429 2.97 -1.58 14.98
C ARG A 429 2.63 -2.77 14.09
N LEU A 430 3.12 -2.75 12.85
CA LEU A 430 2.88 -3.81 11.88
C LEU A 430 3.52 -5.13 12.33
N PHE A 431 4.75 -5.09 12.85
CA PHE A 431 5.42 -6.25 13.42
C PHE A 431 4.59 -6.90 14.53
N PHE A 432 4.12 -6.14 15.52
CA PHE A 432 3.33 -6.69 16.61
C PHE A 432 1.97 -7.23 16.15
N ASN A 433 1.31 -6.56 15.19
CA ASN A 433 0.04 -7.03 14.65
C ASN A 433 0.17 -8.42 14.00
N TRP A 434 1.27 -8.66 13.28
CA TRP A 434 1.51 -9.94 12.60
C TRP A 434 2.13 -10.99 13.51
N ALA A 435 3.18 -10.67 14.26
CA ALA A 435 3.88 -11.63 15.12
C ALA A 435 2.97 -12.20 16.22
N LEU A 436 1.95 -11.46 16.66
CA LEU A 436 0.99 -11.88 17.68
C LEU A 436 -0.33 -12.40 17.09
N ALA A 437 -0.46 -12.46 15.76
CA ALA A 437 -1.60 -13.10 15.11
C ALA A 437 -1.62 -14.59 15.44
N ARG A 438 -2.81 -15.12 15.78
CA ARG A 438 -2.97 -16.52 16.22
C ARG A 438 -3.51 -17.45 15.14
N ASP A 439 -4.02 -16.88 14.05
CA ASP A 439 -4.68 -17.57 12.95
C ASP A 439 -3.72 -17.92 11.81
N LYS A 440 -2.44 -17.51 11.90
CA LYS A 440 -1.46 -17.59 10.81
C LYS A 440 -0.08 -17.99 11.29
N GLN A 441 0.68 -18.65 10.41
CA GLN A 441 2.10 -18.88 10.62
C GLN A 441 2.88 -17.69 10.09
N VAL A 442 3.49 -16.91 11.00
CA VAL A 442 4.15 -15.66 10.65
C VAL A 442 5.63 -15.72 11.00
N VAL A 443 6.46 -15.39 10.02
CA VAL A 443 7.89 -15.08 10.19
C VAL A 443 8.09 -13.61 9.91
N CYS A 444 8.76 -12.90 10.81
CA CYS A 444 9.15 -11.50 10.59
C CYS A 444 10.67 -11.37 10.65
N GLU A 445 11.25 -10.52 9.82
CA GLU A 445 12.68 -10.23 9.84
C GLU A 445 12.93 -8.74 9.62
N PHE A 446 13.76 -8.15 10.47
CA PHE A 446 14.30 -6.80 10.29
C PHE A 446 15.69 -6.90 9.65
N LEU A 447 15.89 -6.18 8.56
CA LEU A 447 17.08 -6.22 7.72
C LEU A 447 17.77 -4.86 7.74
N ASP A 448 19.01 -4.82 8.23
CA ASP A 448 19.88 -3.65 8.14
C ASP A 448 20.49 -3.59 6.74
N ASN A 449 20.12 -2.55 6.01
CA ASN A 449 20.57 -2.28 4.66
C ASN A 449 21.45 -1.02 4.58
N SER A 450 22.18 -0.70 5.66
CA SER A 450 23.31 0.24 5.67
C SER A 450 24.57 -0.30 4.97
N VAL A 451 24.48 -1.48 4.34
CA VAL A 451 25.55 -2.12 3.56
C VAL A 451 25.74 -1.46 2.18
N PRO A 452 26.92 -1.60 1.54
CA PRO A 452 27.14 -1.19 0.17
C PRO A 452 26.13 -1.77 -0.84
N LEU A 453 25.93 -1.07 -1.94
CA LEU A 453 25.02 -1.51 -3.00
C LEU A 453 25.49 -2.85 -3.59
N GLY A 454 24.58 -3.84 -3.61
CA GLY A 454 24.86 -5.19 -4.14
C GLY A 454 25.21 -6.20 -3.05
N GLU A 455 25.55 -5.74 -1.84
CA GLU A 455 25.78 -6.63 -0.71
C GLU A 455 24.48 -7.11 -0.08
N ARG A 456 24.57 -8.25 0.63
CA ARG A 456 23.44 -8.83 1.36
C ARG A 456 23.18 -8.01 2.62
N PRO A 457 21.95 -7.55 2.86
CA PRO A 457 21.59 -6.90 4.13
C PRO A 457 21.85 -7.82 5.32
N ARG A 458 22.15 -7.25 6.48
CA ARG A 458 22.37 -8.00 7.73
C ARG A 458 21.06 -8.22 8.47
N THR A 459 20.92 -9.32 9.17
CA THR A 459 19.73 -9.54 10.02
C THR A 459 19.88 -8.79 11.33
N ILE A 460 18.95 -7.87 11.63
CA ILE A 460 18.86 -7.16 12.91
C ILE A 460 18.21 -8.05 13.96
N ALA A 461 17.03 -8.56 13.61
CA ALA A 461 16.22 -9.41 14.47
C ALA A 461 15.25 -10.21 13.60
N PHE A 462 14.85 -11.38 14.06
CA PHE A 462 13.80 -12.15 13.42
C PHE A 462 12.90 -12.85 14.43
N TRP A 463 11.62 -12.91 14.11
CA TRP A 463 10.59 -13.66 14.81
C TRP A 463 10.28 -14.91 14.01
N ALA A 464 10.47 -16.06 14.64
CA ALA A 464 10.08 -17.35 14.10
C ALA A 464 9.72 -18.28 15.26
N ASP A 465 8.74 -19.16 15.06
CA ASP A 465 8.37 -20.24 15.99
C ASP A 465 8.13 -19.76 17.44
N GLY A 466 7.54 -18.58 17.60
CA GLY A 466 7.21 -18.02 18.92
C GLY A 466 8.38 -17.36 19.65
N ILE A 467 9.56 -17.24 19.03
CA ILE A 467 10.77 -16.69 19.62
C ILE A 467 11.24 -15.47 18.82
N LEU A 468 11.46 -14.34 19.52
CA LEU A 468 12.14 -13.18 18.94
C LEU A 468 13.64 -13.32 19.15
N ASN A 469 14.40 -13.50 18.07
CA ASN A 469 15.85 -13.54 18.09
C ASN A 469 16.38 -12.16 17.70
N ILE A 470 17.18 -11.53 18.57
CA ILE A 470 17.79 -10.21 18.39
C ILE A 470 19.29 -10.40 18.19
N LEU A 471 19.79 -9.99 17.03
CA LEU A 471 21.19 -10.16 16.61
C LEU A 471 21.94 -8.82 16.65
N ASP A 472 21.24 -7.72 16.36
CA ASP A 472 21.77 -6.37 16.42
C ASP A 472 20.84 -5.45 17.24
N VAL A 473 21.30 -5.11 18.44
CA VAL A 473 20.62 -4.17 19.34
C VAL A 473 20.59 -2.76 18.75
N LYS A 474 21.68 -2.34 18.11
CA LYS A 474 21.77 -1.00 17.54
C LYS A 474 20.71 -0.85 16.44
N GLY A 475 20.54 -1.85 15.57
CA GLY A 475 19.51 -1.83 14.54
C GLY A 475 18.08 -1.66 15.09
N LEU A 476 17.75 -2.25 16.25
CA LEU A 476 16.45 -2.03 16.90
C LEU A 476 16.31 -0.61 17.47
N ILE A 477 17.37 -0.06 18.06
CA ILE A 477 17.40 1.32 18.57
C ILE A 477 17.33 2.33 17.41
N ASP A 478 17.96 2.02 16.28
CA ASP A 478 17.95 2.84 15.07
C ASP A 478 16.55 3.00 14.48
N ILE A 479 15.68 2.00 14.62
CA ILE A 479 14.27 2.13 14.22
C ILE A 479 13.61 3.29 14.98
N ASP A 480 13.88 3.47 16.27
CA ASP A 480 13.37 4.61 17.04
C ASP A 480 14.07 5.92 16.67
N ARG A 481 15.39 5.89 16.46
CA ARG A 481 16.16 7.08 16.01
C ARG A 481 15.63 7.61 14.67
N PHE A 482 15.36 6.73 13.71
CA PHE A 482 14.92 7.10 12.37
C PHE A 482 13.50 7.67 12.30
N ARG A 483 12.75 7.61 13.41
CA ARG A 483 11.47 8.34 13.56
C ARG A 483 11.66 9.83 13.88
N LYS A 484 12.88 10.28 14.11
CA LYS A 484 13.20 11.67 14.47
C LYS A 484 13.77 12.47 13.30
N VAL A 485 13.52 12.02 12.06
CA VAL A 485 13.97 12.69 10.83
C VAL A 485 13.29 14.05 10.68
N ASP A 486 14.08 15.07 10.37
CA ASP A 486 13.60 16.35 9.85
C ASP A 486 13.36 16.24 8.33
N ILE A 487 12.09 16.32 7.91
CA ILE A 487 11.69 16.21 6.51
C ILE A 487 12.15 17.39 5.65
N PHE A 488 12.53 18.52 6.26
CA PHE A 488 13.02 19.71 5.58
C PHE A 488 14.55 19.76 5.47
N ALA A 489 15.23 18.68 5.86
CA ALA A 489 16.68 18.57 5.76
C ALA A 489 17.17 18.78 4.31
N ARG A 490 18.20 19.62 4.16
CA ARG A 490 18.84 19.94 2.87
C ARG A 490 20.21 19.27 2.68
N GLY A 491 20.58 18.41 3.61
CA GLY A 491 21.86 17.72 3.66
C GLY A 491 21.83 16.60 4.70
N PRO A 492 22.74 15.62 4.61
CA PRO A 492 22.78 14.46 5.49
C PRO A 492 22.97 14.84 6.97
N GLU A 493 23.76 15.88 7.26
CA GLU A 493 24.00 16.40 8.60
C GLU A 493 22.77 17.05 9.24
N ALA A 494 21.81 17.49 8.43
CA ALA A 494 20.60 18.14 8.89
C ALA A 494 19.48 17.15 9.23
N VAL A 495 19.57 15.89 8.79
CA VAL A 495 18.49 14.87 8.90
C VAL A 495 18.02 14.66 10.34
N PHE A 496 18.93 14.74 11.32
CA PHE A 496 18.61 14.54 12.73
C PHE A 496 18.96 15.76 13.59
N LYS A 497 19.03 16.95 12.98
CA LYS A 497 19.46 18.15 13.70
C LYS A 497 18.50 18.47 14.84
N GLY A 498 19.04 18.55 16.07
CA GLY A 498 18.26 18.84 17.27
C GLY A 498 17.55 17.63 17.89
N ALA A 499 17.65 16.44 17.29
CA ALA A 499 17.11 15.21 17.85
C ALA A 499 18.09 14.55 18.84
N ASP A 500 17.59 14.02 19.96
CA ASP A 500 18.38 13.17 20.84
C ASP A 500 18.48 11.74 20.27
N LEU A 501 19.67 11.41 19.76
CA LEU A 501 20.00 10.10 19.20
C LEU A 501 20.73 9.19 20.21
N SER A 502 20.87 9.59 21.48
CA SER A 502 21.47 8.74 22.50
C SER A 502 20.73 7.41 22.61
N ALA A 503 21.44 6.31 22.85
CA ALA A 503 20.85 4.98 22.91
C ALA A 503 19.72 4.90 23.96
N ALA A 504 19.97 5.42 25.16
CA ALA A 504 19.03 5.39 26.27
C ALA A 504 17.66 6.01 25.94
N ALA A 505 17.63 7.10 25.17
CA ALA A 505 16.41 7.80 24.77
C ALA A 505 15.64 7.13 23.62
N ASN A 506 16.18 6.06 23.02
CA ASN A 506 15.66 5.42 21.82
C ASN A 506 15.46 3.90 22.01
N THR A 507 15.10 3.46 23.21
CA THR A 507 14.87 2.04 23.55
C THR A 507 13.41 1.62 23.54
N ASN A 508 12.48 2.43 23.03
CA ASN A 508 11.04 2.18 23.17
C ASN A 508 10.62 0.90 22.46
N PHE A 509 11.05 0.69 21.22
CA PHE A 509 10.72 -0.52 20.47
C PHE A 509 11.30 -1.79 21.13
N LEU A 510 12.55 -1.71 21.59
CA LEU A 510 13.17 -2.81 22.35
C LEU A 510 12.39 -3.15 23.61
N ARG A 511 12.00 -2.14 24.40
CA ARG A 511 11.18 -2.32 25.61
C ARG A 511 9.82 -2.93 25.30
N GLU A 512 9.18 -2.53 24.20
CA GLU A 512 7.92 -3.13 23.77
C GLU A 512 8.10 -4.61 23.38
N CYS A 513 9.18 -4.96 22.69
CA CYS A 513 9.52 -6.35 22.39
C CYS A 513 9.68 -7.17 23.67
N LEU A 514 10.49 -6.71 24.64
CA LEU A 514 10.71 -7.38 25.92
C LEU A 514 9.41 -7.54 26.74
N ARG A 515 8.49 -6.58 26.63
CA ARG A 515 7.20 -6.58 27.35
C ARG A 515 6.15 -7.49 26.70
N ARG A 516 6.07 -7.51 25.37
CA ARG A 516 4.97 -8.16 24.64
C ARG A 516 5.30 -9.57 24.17
N MET A 517 6.57 -9.87 23.92
CA MET A 517 6.99 -11.17 23.41
C MET A 517 7.11 -12.19 24.54
N ALA A 518 6.64 -13.41 24.27
CA ALA A 518 6.69 -14.49 25.25
C ALA A 518 8.13 -14.94 25.51
N THR A 519 8.92 -15.10 24.46
CA THR A 519 10.34 -15.46 24.54
C THR A 519 11.16 -14.54 23.64
N VAL A 520 12.25 -14.01 24.20
CA VAL A 520 13.22 -13.18 23.50
C VAL A 520 14.60 -13.77 23.73
N ARG A 521 15.41 -13.86 22.67
CA ARG A 521 16.77 -14.37 22.71
C ARG A 521 17.70 -13.35 22.08
N PHE A 522 18.78 -13.00 22.79
CA PHE A 522 19.87 -12.24 22.19
C PHE A 522 20.90 -13.23 21.66
N VAL A 523 21.38 -12.99 20.44
CA VAL A 523 22.25 -13.92 19.71
C VAL A 523 23.44 -13.13 19.17
N GLN A 524 24.65 -13.67 19.30
CA GLN A 524 25.83 -13.10 18.67
C GLN A 524 25.74 -13.31 17.16
N ALA A 525 25.73 -12.21 16.40
CA ALA A 525 25.47 -12.25 14.96
C ALA A 525 26.52 -13.05 14.19
N GLU A 526 27.79 -13.03 14.58
CA GLU A 526 28.89 -13.65 13.83
C GLU A 526 28.92 -15.18 13.98
N THR A 527 28.48 -15.70 15.13
CA THR A 527 28.60 -17.12 15.47
C THR A 527 27.25 -17.84 15.51
N GLY A 528 26.15 -17.10 15.67
CA GLY A 528 24.83 -17.66 15.95
C GLY A 528 24.66 -18.15 17.40
N ARG A 529 25.65 -17.96 18.28
CA ARG A 529 25.59 -18.40 19.68
C ARG A 529 24.67 -17.51 20.49
N ALA A 530 23.73 -18.12 21.21
CA ALA A 530 22.78 -17.40 22.04
C ALA A 530 23.48 -16.81 23.28
N ILE A 531 23.37 -15.50 23.48
CA ILE A 531 23.96 -14.79 24.60
C ILE A 531 23.06 -14.94 25.83
N LEU A 532 21.78 -14.61 25.69
CA LEU A 532 20.83 -14.68 26.80
C LEU A 532 19.41 -14.95 26.31
N ARG A 533 18.63 -15.60 27.17
CA ARG A 533 17.22 -15.90 26.95
C ARG A 533 16.37 -15.21 28.01
N LEU A 534 15.31 -14.55 27.56
CA LEU A 534 14.24 -14.05 28.41
C LEU A 534 12.94 -14.78 28.11
N ASP A 535 12.25 -15.18 29.15
CA ASP A 535 10.86 -15.64 29.07
C ASP A 535 9.98 -14.69 29.89
N ARG A 536 8.97 -14.12 29.23
CA ARG A 536 8.05 -13.10 29.78
C ARG A 536 8.79 -11.94 30.46
N GLY A 537 9.84 -11.46 29.82
CA GLY A 537 10.66 -10.34 30.27
C GLY A 537 11.63 -10.64 31.42
N ARG A 538 11.76 -11.90 31.86
CA ARG A 538 12.72 -12.31 32.89
C ARG A 538 13.85 -13.12 32.27
N ILE A 539 15.09 -12.86 32.67
CA ILE A 539 16.24 -13.65 32.22
C ILE A 539 16.12 -15.06 32.81
N THR A 540 16.07 -16.07 31.94
CA THR A 540 15.94 -17.48 32.33
C THR A 540 17.22 -18.28 32.08
N ALA A 541 18.06 -17.83 31.16
CA ALA A 541 19.32 -18.50 30.82
C ALA A 541 20.33 -17.51 30.24
N LEU A 542 21.63 -17.74 30.47
CA LEU A 542 22.73 -16.87 30.07
C LEU A 542 23.98 -17.66 29.69
N ASP A 543 24.62 -17.30 28.58
CA ASP A 543 25.95 -17.74 28.21
C ASP A 543 26.98 -16.66 28.60
N ARG A 544 27.74 -16.92 29.66
CA ARG A 544 28.66 -15.93 30.24
C ARG A 544 29.87 -15.66 29.37
N ASP A 545 30.39 -16.67 28.69
CA ASP A 545 31.56 -16.54 27.83
C ASP A 545 31.22 -15.70 26.60
N THR A 546 30.06 -15.96 26.00
CA THR A 546 29.58 -15.20 24.85
C THR A 546 29.22 -13.78 25.27
N LEU A 547 28.60 -13.58 26.44
CA LEU A 547 28.33 -12.25 26.99
C LEU A 547 29.62 -11.44 27.20
N ALA A 548 30.68 -12.05 27.73
CA ALA A 548 31.96 -11.40 27.93
C ALA A 548 32.63 -10.99 26.61
N ALA A 549 32.35 -11.71 25.53
CA ALA A 549 32.81 -11.37 24.18
C ALA A 549 31.98 -10.27 23.50
N VAL A 550 30.80 -9.92 24.03
CA VAL A 550 30.00 -8.81 23.49
C VAL A 550 30.75 -7.50 23.69
N LYS A 551 30.98 -6.77 22.59
CA LYS A 551 31.63 -5.47 22.64
C LYS A 551 30.75 -4.47 23.39
N ALA A 552 31.23 -4.00 24.54
CA ALA A 552 30.57 -2.95 25.31
C ALA A 552 30.49 -1.65 24.49
N GLY A 553 29.38 -0.94 24.65
CA GLY A 553 29.10 0.31 23.96
C GLY A 553 27.72 0.86 24.36
N PRO A 554 27.42 2.12 24.01
CA PRO A 554 26.23 2.81 24.52
C PRO A 554 24.92 2.11 24.14
N ASP A 555 24.85 1.50 22.96
CA ASP A 555 23.67 0.75 22.52
C ASP A 555 23.44 -0.53 23.34
N TRP A 556 24.51 -1.28 23.63
CA TRP A 556 24.43 -2.48 24.46
C TRP A 556 24.14 -2.13 25.93
N GLU A 557 24.76 -1.09 26.47
CA GLU A 557 24.48 -0.59 27.84
C GLU A 557 23.02 -0.17 28.00
N ALA A 558 22.47 0.55 27.02
CA ALA A 558 21.06 0.92 27.01
C ALA A 558 20.14 -0.30 26.94
N ALA A 559 20.52 -1.34 26.18
CA ALA A 559 19.78 -2.59 26.15
C ALA A 559 19.85 -3.35 27.46
N CYS A 560 21.02 -3.48 28.10
CA CYS A 560 21.16 -4.07 29.43
C CYS A 560 20.29 -3.35 30.46
N ALA A 561 20.24 -2.02 30.41
CA ALA A 561 19.36 -1.21 31.26
C ALA A 561 17.87 -1.46 30.96
N ALA A 562 17.49 -1.64 29.69
CA ALA A 562 16.11 -1.97 29.30
C ALA A 562 15.70 -3.40 29.68
N ILE A 563 16.64 -4.34 29.64
CA ILE A 563 16.47 -5.74 30.07
C ILE A 563 16.32 -5.84 31.60
N GLY A 564 16.95 -4.92 32.35
CA GLY A 564 17.03 -5.02 33.80
C GLY A 564 18.05 -6.08 34.22
N PHE A 565 19.21 -6.09 33.56
CA PHE A 565 20.26 -7.08 33.83
C PHE A 565 20.70 -7.01 35.31
N PRO A 566 20.75 -8.13 36.06
CA PRO A 566 21.08 -8.11 37.47
C PRO A 566 22.55 -7.78 37.70
N ALA A 567 22.84 -7.17 38.86
CA ALA A 567 24.21 -6.89 39.28
C ALA A 567 25.06 -8.16 39.48
N ASP A 568 24.43 -9.28 39.86
CA ASP A 568 25.07 -10.59 39.96
C ASP A 568 24.32 -11.64 39.11
N PRO A 569 24.88 -12.05 37.94
CA PRO A 569 24.30 -13.08 37.08
C PRO A 569 24.74 -14.51 37.43
N SER A 570 25.42 -14.75 38.55
CA SER A 570 25.96 -16.07 38.94
C SER A 570 24.88 -17.13 39.17
N SER A 571 23.69 -16.72 39.60
CA SER A 571 22.54 -17.60 39.86
C SER A 571 21.71 -17.94 38.62
N ILE A 572 21.98 -17.30 37.48
CA ILE A 572 21.25 -17.55 36.22
C ILE A 572 21.76 -18.86 35.59
N PRO A 573 20.87 -19.78 35.17
CA PRO A 573 21.25 -21.00 34.46
C PRO A 573 22.09 -20.74 33.21
N THR A 574 23.04 -21.64 32.93
CA THR A 574 23.85 -21.57 31.70
C THR A 574 22.99 -21.81 30.45
N LEU A 575 23.21 -21.01 29.42
CA LEU A 575 22.64 -21.20 28.09
C LEU A 575 23.66 -21.87 27.17
N GLU A 576 23.31 -23.00 26.58
CA GLU A 576 24.09 -23.66 25.53
C GLU A 576 23.20 -23.84 24.30
N GLU A 577 23.13 -22.80 23.48
CA GLU A 577 22.31 -22.82 22.28
C GLU A 577 23.00 -22.08 21.13
N THR A 578 23.04 -22.71 19.97
CA THR A 578 23.59 -22.15 18.73
C THR A 578 22.55 -22.25 17.64
N LEU A 579 22.29 -21.13 16.98
CA LEU A 579 21.40 -21.06 15.84
C LEU A 579 22.20 -21.15 14.54
N HIS A 580 21.65 -21.86 13.56
CA HIS A 580 22.26 -22.00 12.25
C HIS A 580 21.46 -21.25 11.18
N PRO A 581 22.10 -20.40 10.36
CA PRO A 581 21.41 -19.65 9.29
C PRO A 581 20.69 -20.53 8.26
N ALA A 582 21.18 -21.76 8.05
CA ALA A 582 20.59 -22.72 7.13
C ALA A 582 19.17 -23.13 7.56
N ASP A 583 18.96 -23.30 8.87
CA ASP A 583 17.71 -23.76 9.48
C ASP A 583 16.74 -22.59 9.75
N ALA A 584 17.25 -21.36 9.75
CA ALA A 584 16.44 -20.19 10.01
C ALA A 584 15.74 -19.67 8.74
N PRO A 585 14.47 -19.23 8.84
CA PRO A 585 13.70 -18.65 7.74
C PRO A 585 14.08 -17.19 7.42
N THR A 586 15.37 -16.84 7.54
CA THR A 586 15.91 -15.49 7.37
C THR A 586 16.51 -15.26 5.98
N LEU A 587 16.41 -14.02 5.48
CA LEU A 587 17.02 -13.55 4.26
C LEU A 587 18.35 -12.84 4.50
N GLY A 588 18.56 -12.20 5.65
CA GLY A 588 19.77 -11.43 5.91
C GLY A 588 21.00 -12.30 6.17
N ALA A 589 22.17 -11.65 6.19
CA ALA A 589 23.43 -12.27 6.56
C ALA A 589 23.63 -12.25 8.08
N TRP A 590 23.98 -13.42 8.63
CA TRP A 590 24.46 -13.65 10.00
C TRP A 590 25.00 -15.09 10.10
N GLY A 591 25.62 -15.43 11.21
CA GLY A 591 26.36 -16.66 11.46
C GLY A 591 27.72 -16.69 10.73
N PRO A 592 28.45 -17.81 10.80
CA PRO A 592 29.68 -17.99 10.04
C PRO A 592 29.35 -17.97 8.54
N ILE A 593 29.67 -16.85 7.89
CA ILE A 593 29.46 -16.67 6.45
C ILE A 593 30.60 -17.44 5.74
N PRO A 594 30.31 -18.44 4.89
CA PRO A 594 31.34 -19.06 4.07
C PRO A 594 32.00 -17.99 3.18
N ALA A 595 33.32 -18.02 3.02
CA ALA A 595 34.02 -17.07 2.16
C ALA A 595 33.41 -17.07 0.74
N ALA A 596 33.25 -15.87 0.16
CA ALA A 596 32.66 -15.69 -1.16
C ALA A 596 33.38 -16.59 -2.20
N GLY A 597 32.67 -17.61 -2.70
CA GLY A 597 33.22 -18.61 -3.64
C GLY A 597 32.78 -20.05 -3.41
N GLN A 598 32.02 -20.35 -2.35
CA GLN A 598 31.53 -21.72 -2.05
C GLN A 598 29.99 -21.85 -1.99
N THR A 599 29.28 -21.12 -2.85
CA THR A 599 27.84 -21.36 -3.08
C THR A 599 27.63 -21.64 -4.56
N GLU A 600 27.50 -22.92 -4.90
CA GLU A 600 26.87 -23.40 -6.15
C GLU A 600 25.34 -23.28 -6.07
#